data_AF-A0A517RN99-F1
#
_entry.id   AF-A0A517RN99-F1
#
_cell.length_a   1.000
_cell.length_b   1.000
_cell.length_c   1.000
_cell.angle_alpha   90.00
_cell.angle_beta   90.00
_cell.angle_gamma   90.00
#
_symmetry.space_group_name_H-M   'P 1'
#
loop_
_entity.id
_entity.type
_entity.pdbx_description
1 polymer ?
#
loop_
_entity_poly.entity_id
_entity_poly.type
_entity_poly.pdbx_seq_one_letter_code
_entity_poly.pdbx_strand_id
1 'polypeptide(L)'
;MRLFKRGLTYLTITGYVGILLFGIFCHTFSFRTGSHPGMYYIVWDMFCGWSAYSIRTHIIGEGISGKYYELAPGPWGEYKPYGSLGRRHYDTTGDAWLRIAMNTLDKTEHEPMLRILCIEEAWCKKYNLPDMVWDRRYEQPKDFQNYYRLRKVITPEGVIAQSYVPWLTRQRYLQVNDNPRLIADMNRGRPFFAATVGSHVEPPSPQHDPDVPIHLASPVGN
;
A
#
# COMPACT_ATOMS: atom_id res chain seq x y z
N MET A 1 49.51 -3.56 6.84
CA MET A 1 48.30 -3.09 6.13
C MET A 1 47.42 -4.20 5.53
N ARG A 2 47.93 -5.18 4.76
CA ARG A 2 47.09 -6.23 4.13
C ARG A 2 46.32 -7.12 5.12
N LEU A 3 46.95 -7.53 6.23
CA LEU A 3 46.30 -8.35 7.26
C LEU A 3 45.17 -7.61 7.97
N PHE A 4 45.37 -6.32 8.26
CA PHE A 4 44.35 -5.46 8.85
C PHE A 4 43.14 -5.28 7.91
N LYS A 5 43.40 -5.04 6.61
CA LYS A 5 42.33 -4.99 5.59
C LYS A 5 41.53 -6.30 5.53
N ARG A 6 42.23 -7.45 5.52
CA ARG A 6 41.57 -8.77 5.54
C ARG A 6 40.76 -9.02 6.80
N GLY A 7 41.32 -8.70 7.97
CA GLY A 7 40.62 -8.82 9.25
C GLY A 7 39.34 -7.99 9.28
N LEU A 8 39.42 -6.74 8.81
CA LEU A 8 38.26 -5.87 8.69
C LEU A 8 37.22 -6.42 7.70
N THR A 9 37.65 -6.93 6.54
CA THR A 9 36.74 -7.58 5.58
C THR A 9 36.02 -8.78 6.20
N TYR A 10 36.73 -9.68 6.89
CA TYR A 10 36.10 -10.83 7.53
C TYR A 10 35.15 -10.44 8.66
N LEU A 11 35.50 -9.41 9.44
CA LEU A 11 34.63 -8.87 10.48
C LEU A 11 33.33 -8.31 9.87
N THR A 12 33.43 -7.52 8.80
CA THR A 12 32.27 -6.96 8.10
C THR A 12 31.38 -8.06 7.51
N ILE A 13 31.95 -9.05 6.82
CA ILE A 13 31.18 -10.15 6.23
C ILE A 13 30.50 -10.99 7.32
N THR A 14 31.25 -11.39 8.35
CA THR A 14 30.73 -12.22 9.44
C THR A 14 29.65 -11.47 10.23
N GLY A 15 29.85 -10.18 10.49
CA GLY A 15 28.85 -9.33 11.15
C GLY A 15 27.58 -9.18 10.31
N TYR A 16 27.72 -8.89 9.01
CA TYR A 16 26.60 -8.78 8.07
C TYR A 16 25.78 -10.07 8.01
N VAL A 17 26.43 -11.22 7.76
CA VAL A 17 25.76 -12.52 7.67
C VAL A 17 25.17 -12.92 9.02
N GLY A 18 25.87 -12.68 10.12
CA GLY A 18 25.40 -12.98 11.47
C GLY A 18 24.11 -12.24 11.83
N ILE A 19 24.01 -10.94 11.50
CA ILE A 19 22.79 -10.15 11.72
C ILE A 19 21.63 -10.69 10.87
N LEU A 20 21.87 -11.08 9.62
CA LEU A 20 20.85 -11.66 8.75
C LEU A 20 20.35 -13.02 9.28
N LEU A 21 21.27 -13.92 9.65
CA LEU A 21 20.92 -15.24 10.19
C LEU A 21 20.16 -15.13 11.51
N PHE A 22 20.56 -14.20 12.38
CA PHE A 22 19.83 -13.91 13.62
C PHE A 22 18.41 -13.43 13.33
N GLY A 23 18.25 -12.59 12.31
CA GLY A 23 16.94 -12.15 11.85
C GLY A 23 16.05 -13.29 11.35
N ILE A 24 16.59 -14.22 10.56
CA ILE A 24 15.87 -15.43 10.12
C ILE A 24 15.45 -16.25 11.34
N PHE A 25 16.36 -16.50 12.28
CA PHE A 25 16.06 -17.22 13.52
C PHE A 25 14.89 -16.57 14.30
N CYS A 26 14.92 -15.25 14.49
CA CYS A 26 13.84 -14.52 15.14
C CYS A 26 12.48 -14.73 14.46
N HIS A 27 12.42 -14.67 13.14
CA HIS A 27 11.17 -14.89 12.39
C HIS A 27 10.73 -16.35 12.35
N THR A 28 11.66 -17.29 12.21
CA THR A 28 11.35 -18.73 12.19
C THR A 28 10.80 -19.21 13.52
N PHE A 29 11.34 -18.74 14.64
CA PHE A 29 10.94 -19.17 15.98
C PHE A 29 10.00 -18.19 16.69
N SER A 30 9.49 -17.18 15.98
CA SER A 30 8.65 -16.10 16.55
C SER A 30 9.28 -15.43 17.79
N PHE A 31 10.60 -15.40 17.87
CA PHE A 31 11.35 -14.84 19.00
C PHE A 31 11.62 -13.36 18.75
N ARG A 32 10.94 -12.48 19.50
CA ARG A 32 11.13 -11.00 19.45
C ARG A 32 11.14 -10.46 18.01
N THR A 33 10.15 -10.85 17.22
CA THR A 33 9.95 -10.48 15.79
C THR A 33 9.90 -8.97 15.51
N GLY A 34 9.78 -8.13 16.55
CA GLY A 34 9.84 -6.67 16.45
C GLY A 34 11.14 -6.03 16.98
N SER A 35 12.16 -6.81 17.40
CA SER A 35 13.34 -6.28 18.13
C SER A 35 14.69 -6.74 17.57
N HIS A 36 14.82 -6.76 16.24
CA HIS A 36 16.10 -6.93 15.53
C HIS A 36 16.35 -5.77 14.56
N PRO A 37 16.60 -4.54 15.07
CA PRO A 37 16.75 -3.34 14.24
C PRO A 37 17.96 -3.43 13.29
N GLY A 38 19.02 -4.14 13.67
CA GLY A 38 20.19 -4.35 12.80
C GLY A 38 19.83 -5.06 11.49
N MET A 39 18.94 -6.06 11.54
CA MET A 39 18.45 -6.74 10.34
C MET A 39 17.55 -5.79 9.53
N TYR A 40 16.72 -4.97 10.20
CA TYR A 40 15.94 -3.94 9.52
C TYR A 40 16.84 -2.97 8.74
N TYR A 41 17.91 -2.42 9.32
CA TYR A 41 18.79 -1.49 8.59
C TYR A 41 19.52 -2.13 7.41
N ILE A 42 19.96 -3.38 7.54
CA ILE A 42 20.64 -4.11 6.46
C ILE A 42 19.66 -4.47 5.32
N VAL A 43 18.47 -4.95 5.68
CA VAL A 43 17.46 -5.41 4.71
C VAL A 43 16.74 -4.23 4.06
N TRP A 44 16.43 -3.17 4.81
CA TRP A 44 15.69 -2.02 4.32
C TRP A 44 16.43 -1.26 3.21
N ASP A 45 17.77 -1.23 3.25
CA ASP A 45 18.59 -0.69 2.16
C ASP A 45 18.45 -1.51 0.86
N MET A 46 18.21 -2.82 0.95
CA MET A 46 18.05 -3.69 -0.23
C MET A 46 16.66 -3.60 -0.89
N PHE A 47 15.63 -3.09 -0.20
CA PHE A 47 14.24 -3.09 -0.70
C PHE A 47 13.61 -1.70 -0.90
N CYS A 48 14.39 -0.62 -0.72
CA CYS A 48 13.91 0.75 -0.83
C CYS A 48 13.35 1.16 -2.22
N GLY A 49 13.54 0.33 -3.26
CA GLY A 49 13.09 0.56 -4.63
C GLY A 49 11.63 0.22 -4.95
N TRP A 50 10.89 -0.45 -4.06
CA TRP A 50 9.57 -1.01 -4.41
C TRP A 50 8.39 -0.09 -4.10
N SER A 51 8.58 0.96 -3.30
CA SER A 51 7.51 1.91 -2.99
C SER A 51 7.26 2.90 -4.14
N ALA A 52 6.02 3.42 -4.22
CA ALA A 52 5.71 4.57 -5.05
C ALA A 52 6.53 5.80 -4.63
N TYR A 53 6.82 6.70 -5.56
CA TYR A 53 7.48 7.99 -5.30
C TYR A 53 6.61 8.86 -4.40
N SER A 54 5.32 8.82 -4.64
CA SER A 54 4.31 9.54 -3.87
C SER A 54 3.02 8.74 -3.88
N ILE A 55 2.23 8.90 -2.82
CA ILE A 55 0.83 8.49 -2.78
C ILE A 55 0.03 9.70 -2.31
N ARG A 56 -1.12 9.94 -2.93
CA ARG A 56 -2.11 10.95 -2.53
C ARG A 56 -3.43 10.25 -2.25
N THR A 57 -4.27 10.97 -1.53
CA THR A 57 -5.52 10.49 -0.99
C THR A 57 -6.59 11.43 -1.48
N HIS A 58 -7.61 10.86 -2.10
CA HIS A 58 -8.80 11.55 -2.57
C HIS A 58 -9.99 10.95 -1.85
N ILE A 59 -10.82 11.78 -1.23
CA ILE A 59 -12.03 11.35 -0.54
C ILE A 59 -13.17 12.09 -1.23
N ILE A 60 -14.02 11.34 -1.92
CA ILE A 60 -15.05 11.87 -2.81
C ILE A 60 -16.40 11.35 -2.36
N GLY A 61 -17.37 12.23 -2.11
CA GLY A 61 -18.76 11.89 -1.89
C GLY A 61 -19.51 11.90 -3.22
N GLU A 62 -20.30 10.88 -3.50
CA GLU A 62 -21.26 10.86 -4.60
C GLU A 62 -22.64 11.15 -4.02
N GLY A 63 -23.28 12.23 -4.46
CA GLY A 63 -24.65 12.57 -4.08
C GLY A 63 -25.68 11.69 -4.78
N ILE A 64 -26.91 11.66 -4.26
CA ILE A 64 -28.03 10.95 -4.91
C ILE A 64 -28.34 11.48 -6.31
N SER A 65 -28.00 12.73 -6.62
CA SER A 65 -28.08 13.30 -7.96
C SER A 65 -27.04 12.75 -8.96
N GLY A 66 -26.05 11.98 -8.49
CA GLY A 66 -24.89 11.56 -9.26
C GLY A 66 -23.75 12.59 -9.32
N LYS A 67 -23.89 13.73 -8.61
CA LYS A 67 -22.82 14.73 -8.50
C LYS A 67 -21.74 14.28 -7.52
N TYR A 68 -20.48 14.52 -7.88
CA TYR A 68 -19.33 14.24 -7.03
C TYR A 68 -18.85 15.48 -6.26
N TYR A 69 -18.48 15.28 -5.00
CA TYR A 69 -18.05 16.30 -4.05
C TYR A 69 -16.71 15.91 -3.43
N GLU A 70 -15.76 16.83 -3.38
CA GLU A 70 -14.49 16.59 -2.67
C GLU A 70 -14.71 16.76 -1.16
N LEU A 71 -14.54 15.70 -0.38
CA LEU A 71 -14.77 15.69 1.08
C LEU A 71 -13.51 15.93 1.90
N ALA A 72 -12.33 15.97 1.27
CA ALA A 72 -11.07 16.36 1.90
C ALA A 72 -10.43 17.47 1.05
N PRO A 73 -9.75 18.47 1.63
CA PRO A 73 -9.38 18.59 3.03
C PRO A 73 -10.53 19.02 3.96
N GLY A 74 -11.73 19.26 3.41
CA GLY A 74 -12.88 19.78 4.14
C GLY A 74 -12.87 21.33 4.19
N PRO A 75 -13.90 21.95 4.78
CA PRO A 75 -14.09 23.41 4.73
C PRO A 75 -13.03 24.22 5.51
N TRP A 76 -12.30 23.57 6.43
CA TRP A 76 -11.21 24.17 7.22
C TRP A 76 -9.87 24.23 6.47
N GLY A 77 -9.79 23.73 5.24
CA GLY A 77 -8.57 23.72 4.46
C GLY A 77 -7.53 22.70 4.93
N GLU A 78 -6.33 22.76 4.35
CA GLU A 78 -5.33 21.69 4.47
C GLU A 78 -4.22 22.04 5.48
N TYR A 79 -4.07 21.21 6.52
CA TYR A 79 -2.93 21.31 7.45
C TYR A 79 -1.67 20.66 6.84
N LYS A 80 -0.57 21.42 6.76
CA LYS A 80 0.69 21.02 6.10
C LYS A 80 1.86 21.04 7.08
N PRO A 81 2.13 19.96 7.83
CA PRO A 81 3.18 19.95 8.84
C PRO A 81 4.59 19.94 8.25
N TYR A 82 4.78 19.33 7.07
CA TYR A 82 6.09 19.18 6.45
C TYR A 82 6.02 19.50 4.95
N GLY A 83 6.47 20.71 4.61
CA GLY A 83 6.52 21.17 3.22
C GLY A 83 5.15 21.47 2.62
N SER A 84 4.98 21.19 1.33
CA SER A 84 3.78 21.57 0.56
C SER A 84 2.61 20.59 0.66
N LEU A 85 2.83 19.42 1.29
CA LEU A 85 1.88 18.33 1.30
C LEU A 85 0.93 18.36 2.50
N GLY A 86 -0.36 18.18 2.25
CA GLY A 86 -1.35 18.04 3.31
C GLY A 86 -1.20 16.78 4.14
N ARG A 87 -1.53 16.90 5.43
CA ARG A 87 -1.46 15.81 6.41
C ARG A 87 -2.24 14.57 6.00
N ARG A 88 -3.37 14.73 5.33
CA ARG A 88 -4.22 13.62 4.85
C ARG A 88 -3.48 12.61 3.96
N HIS A 89 -2.42 13.06 3.28
CA HIS A 89 -1.65 12.23 2.35
C HIS A 89 -0.58 11.37 3.05
N TYR A 90 -0.29 11.61 4.33
CA TYR A 90 0.62 10.74 5.11
C TYR A 90 -0.08 9.49 5.65
N ASP A 91 -1.41 9.46 5.63
CA ASP A 91 -2.20 8.31 6.05
C ASP A 91 -2.22 7.25 4.93
N THR A 92 -1.17 6.44 4.90
CA THR A 92 -0.98 5.39 3.88
C THR A 92 -1.85 4.15 4.12
N THR A 93 -2.24 3.91 5.37
CA THR A 93 -3.15 2.82 5.76
C THR A 93 -4.61 3.17 5.47
N GLY A 94 -4.94 4.46 5.50
CA GLY A 94 -6.25 4.99 5.23
C GLY A 94 -7.21 4.88 6.40
N ASP A 95 -6.66 4.88 7.62
CA ASP A 95 -7.41 4.68 8.85
C ASP A 95 -8.23 5.90 9.24
N ALA A 96 -7.74 7.11 8.91
CA ALA A 96 -8.40 8.36 9.23
C ALA A 96 -9.45 8.77 8.18
N TRP A 97 -9.49 8.12 7.02
CA TRP A 97 -10.27 8.57 5.87
C TRP A 97 -11.78 8.61 6.14
N LEU A 98 -12.32 7.59 6.80
CA LEU A 98 -13.72 7.57 7.24
C LEU A 98 -14.04 8.80 8.09
N ARG A 99 -13.20 9.06 9.10
CA ARG A 99 -13.41 10.17 10.03
C ARG A 99 -13.30 11.53 9.33
N ILE A 100 -12.39 11.66 8.37
CA ILE A 100 -12.29 12.88 7.56
C ILE A 100 -13.58 13.10 6.77
N ALA A 101 -14.07 12.07 6.07
CA ALA A 101 -15.29 12.16 5.27
C ALA A 101 -16.50 12.54 6.12
N MET A 102 -16.73 11.80 7.22
CA MET A 102 -17.88 12.01 8.09
C MET A 102 -17.84 13.38 8.78
N ASN A 103 -16.67 13.84 9.19
CA ASN A 103 -16.52 15.17 9.77
C ASN A 103 -16.86 16.27 8.75
N THR A 104 -16.42 16.13 7.48
CA THR A 104 -16.76 17.09 6.43
C THR A 104 -18.26 17.13 6.18
N LEU A 105 -18.91 15.97 6.05
CA LEU A 105 -20.35 15.90 5.83
C LEU A 105 -21.14 16.50 7.01
N ASP A 106 -20.75 16.19 8.25
CA ASP A 106 -21.38 16.77 9.46
C ASP A 106 -21.27 18.31 9.56
N LYS A 107 -20.32 18.92 8.84
CA LYS A 107 -20.01 20.36 8.93
C LYS A 107 -20.28 21.12 7.63
N THR A 108 -20.86 20.48 6.62
CA THR A 108 -21.16 21.13 5.33
C THR A 108 -22.60 20.86 4.93
N GLU A 109 -23.20 21.80 4.19
CA GLU A 109 -24.50 21.57 3.56
C GLU A 109 -24.29 20.85 2.23
N HIS A 110 -24.97 19.72 2.07
CA HIS A 110 -24.91 18.91 0.87
C HIS A 110 -26.22 18.13 0.70
N GLU A 111 -26.48 17.66 -0.52
CA GLU A 111 -27.53 16.69 -0.73
C GLU A 111 -27.21 15.36 -0.01
N PRO A 112 -28.19 14.46 0.18
CA PRO A 112 -27.90 13.12 0.69
C PRO A 112 -26.83 12.43 -0.17
N MET A 113 -25.82 11.85 0.48
CA MET A 113 -24.81 11.05 -0.22
C MET A 113 -25.41 9.69 -0.58
N LEU A 114 -25.03 9.15 -1.74
CA LEU A 114 -25.22 7.76 -2.13
C LEU A 114 -24.10 6.88 -1.57
N ARG A 115 -22.85 7.33 -1.71
CA ARG A 115 -21.66 6.65 -1.18
C ARG A 115 -20.48 7.60 -1.09
N ILE A 116 -19.47 7.20 -0.34
CA ILE A 116 -18.20 7.88 -0.22
C ILE A 116 -17.11 6.96 -0.77
N LEU A 117 -16.36 7.46 -1.74
CA LEU A 117 -15.27 6.79 -2.43
C LEU A 117 -13.95 7.32 -1.88
N CYS A 118 -13.15 6.44 -1.28
CA CYS A 118 -11.80 6.78 -0.88
C CYS A 118 -10.81 6.17 -1.87
N ILE A 119 -10.08 7.02 -2.57
CA ILE A 119 -9.22 6.68 -3.69
C ILE A 119 -7.78 7.05 -3.32
N GLU A 120 -6.84 6.15 -3.60
CA GLU A 120 -5.43 6.49 -3.61
C GLU A 120 -4.99 6.82 -5.04
N GLU A 121 -4.14 7.82 -5.17
CA GLU A 121 -3.39 8.11 -6.39
C GLU A 121 -1.92 7.80 -6.14
N ALA A 122 -1.32 6.95 -6.96
CA ALA A 122 0.05 6.48 -6.80
C ALA A 122 0.93 6.91 -7.97
N TRP A 123 2.10 7.47 -7.66
CA TRP A 123 3.15 7.82 -8.62
C TRP A 123 4.26 6.79 -8.55
N CYS A 124 4.38 5.92 -9.54
CA CYS A 124 5.44 4.92 -9.57
C CYS A 124 6.83 5.58 -9.73
N LYS A 125 7.82 5.20 -8.90
CA LYS A 125 9.18 5.78 -8.93
C LYS A 125 9.86 5.69 -10.30
N LYS A 126 9.70 4.57 -10.99
CA LYS A 126 10.35 4.32 -12.28
C LYS A 126 9.93 5.33 -13.36
N TYR A 127 8.65 5.71 -13.37
CA TYR A 127 8.06 6.57 -14.41
C TYR A 127 7.98 8.05 -13.98
N ASN A 128 8.11 8.33 -12.68
CA ASN A 128 8.02 9.69 -12.12
C ASN A 128 9.34 10.18 -11.52
N LEU A 129 10.47 9.86 -12.17
CA LEU A 129 11.77 10.42 -11.80
C LEU A 129 11.76 11.95 -12.00
N PRO A 130 12.51 12.74 -11.21
CA PRO A 130 12.69 14.17 -11.50
C PRO A 130 13.20 14.39 -12.93
N ASP A 131 12.74 15.44 -13.61
CA ASP A 131 12.98 15.62 -15.05
C ASP A 131 14.49 15.66 -15.37
N MET A 132 15.28 16.38 -14.56
CA MET A 132 16.75 16.38 -14.65
C MET A 132 17.38 14.97 -14.61
N VAL A 133 16.79 14.05 -13.84
CA VAL A 133 17.27 12.65 -13.74
C VAL A 133 16.81 11.83 -14.93
N TRP A 134 15.59 12.08 -15.43
CA TRP A 134 15.04 11.43 -16.60
C TRP A 134 15.84 11.79 -17.86
N ASP A 135 16.03 13.08 -18.13
CA ASP A 135 16.72 13.61 -19.32
C ASP A 135 18.17 13.14 -19.41
N ARG A 136 18.81 12.90 -18.26
CA ARG A 136 20.17 12.36 -18.20
C ARG A 136 20.24 10.87 -18.60
N ARG A 137 19.14 10.14 -18.43
CA ARG A 137 19.10 8.68 -18.55
C ARG A 137 18.38 8.20 -19.81
N TYR A 138 17.46 9.00 -20.34
CA TYR A 138 16.59 8.65 -21.45
C TYR A 138 16.51 9.81 -22.44
N GLU A 139 16.58 9.52 -23.73
CA GLU A 139 16.41 10.49 -24.82
C GLU A 139 14.93 10.79 -25.11
N GLN A 140 14.05 9.95 -24.58
CA GLN A 140 12.60 10.01 -24.81
C GLN A 140 11.98 11.09 -23.91
N PRO A 141 10.98 11.84 -24.40
CA PRO A 141 10.23 12.72 -23.52
C PRO A 141 9.57 11.90 -22.41
N LYS A 142 9.64 12.42 -21.19
CA LYS A 142 9.04 11.77 -20.03
C LYS A 142 7.52 11.77 -20.16
N ASP A 143 6.93 10.60 -20.11
CA ASP A 143 5.49 10.44 -20.02
C ASP A 143 5.07 10.35 -18.54
N PHE A 144 4.18 11.24 -18.11
CA PHE A 144 3.75 11.33 -16.73
C PHE A 144 2.69 10.26 -16.44
N GLN A 145 2.95 9.41 -15.46
CA GLN A 145 2.12 8.24 -15.19
C GLN A 145 1.67 8.23 -13.72
N ASN A 146 0.39 8.50 -13.49
CA ASN A 146 -0.29 8.34 -12.20
C ASN A 146 -1.35 7.24 -12.28
N TYR A 147 -1.51 6.50 -11.18
CA TYR A 147 -2.48 5.40 -11.10
C TYR A 147 -3.48 5.69 -9.99
N TYR A 148 -4.77 5.62 -10.32
CA TYR A 148 -5.84 5.72 -9.33
C TYR A 148 -6.31 4.34 -8.92
N ARG A 149 -6.58 4.17 -7.63
CA ARG A 149 -7.15 2.94 -7.10
C ARG A 149 -8.14 3.22 -5.99
N LEU A 150 -9.33 2.65 -6.13
CA LEU A 150 -10.30 2.63 -5.05
C LEU A 150 -9.76 1.79 -3.90
N ARG A 151 -9.86 2.34 -2.70
CA ARG A 151 -9.32 1.75 -1.46
C ARG A 151 -10.41 1.45 -0.46
N LYS A 152 -11.44 2.31 -0.36
CA LYS A 152 -12.62 2.05 0.48
C LYS A 152 -13.88 2.62 -0.19
N VAL A 153 -14.99 1.91 -0.05
CA VAL A 153 -16.33 2.45 -0.27
C VAL A 153 -17.01 2.51 1.09
N ILE A 154 -17.53 3.68 1.44
CA ILE A 154 -18.16 3.95 2.72
C ILE A 154 -19.60 4.39 2.46
N THR A 155 -20.54 3.89 3.25
CA THR A 155 -21.94 4.30 3.17
C THR A 155 -22.12 5.72 3.73
N PRO A 156 -23.22 6.41 3.41
CA PRO A 156 -23.51 7.73 3.96
C PRO A 156 -23.56 7.76 5.50
N GLU A 157 -23.84 6.63 6.14
CA GLU A 157 -23.91 6.45 7.59
C GLU A 157 -22.55 6.18 8.23
N GLY A 158 -21.48 6.11 7.44
CA GLY A 158 -20.12 5.89 7.91
C GLY A 158 -19.75 4.41 8.11
N VAL A 159 -20.47 3.48 7.48
CA VAL A 159 -20.11 2.05 7.48
C VAL A 159 -19.20 1.74 6.30
N ILE A 160 -18.12 0.99 6.51
CA ILE A 160 -17.25 0.56 5.41
C ILE A 160 -17.94 -0.59 4.67
N ALA A 161 -18.47 -0.31 3.49
CA ALA A 161 -19.11 -1.31 2.63
C ALA A 161 -18.09 -2.20 1.92
N GLN A 162 -16.98 -1.62 1.44
CA GLN A 162 -15.94 -2.35 0.71
C GLN A 162 -14.56 -1.80 1.07
N SER A 163 -13.56 -2.70 1.10
CA SER A 163 -12.17 -2.35 1.35
C SER A 163 -11.26 -3.10 0.38
N TYR A 164 -10.35 -2.37 -0.24
CA TYR A 164 -9.41 -2.88 -1.22
C TYR A 164 -7.98 -2.70 -0.73
N VAL A 165 -7.13 -3.66 -1.11
CA VAL A 165 -5.70 -3.59 -0.77
C VAL A 165 -5.02 -2.38 -1.43
N PRO A 166 -4.00 -1.78 -0.78
CA PRO A 166 -3.15 -0.75 -1.36
C PRO A 166 -2.56 -1.14 -2.72
N TRP A 167 -2.27 -0.14 -3.55
CA TRP A 167 -1.70 -0.28 -4.88
C TRP A 167 -0.45 -1.16 -4.85
N LEU A 168 0.46 -0.90 -3.92
CA LEU A 168 1.70 -1.67 -3.80
C LEU A 168 1.43 -3.14 -3.46
N THR A 169 0.48 -3.40 -2.56
CA THR A 169 0.06 -4.76 -2.21
C THR A 169 -0.57 -5.47 -3.40
N ARG A 170 -1.41 -4.77 -4.18
CA ARG A 170 -1.96 -5.32 -5.43
C ARG A 170 -0.86 -5.63 -6.43
N GLN A 171 0.08 -4.71 -6.66
CA GLN A 171 1.17 -4.93 -7.61
C GLN A 171 2.03 -6.13 -7.21
N ARG A 172 2.35 -6.27 -5.92
CA ARG A 172 3.03 -7.46 -5.39
C ARG A 172 2.23 -8.73 -5.66
N TYR A 173 0.92 -8.71 -5.42
CA TYR A 173 0.05 -9.85 -5.67
C TYR A 173 0.01 -10.21 -7.16
N LEU A 174 -0.14 -9.24 -8.06
CA LEU A 174 -0.14 -9.45 -9.50
C LEU A 174 1.19 -10.02 -10.00
N GLN A 175 2.33 -9.51 -9.56
CA GLN A 175 3.63 -10.02 -10.00
C GLN A 175 3.88 -11.50 -9.65
N VAL A 176 3.30 -11.97 -8.55
CA VAL A 176 3.39 -13.39 -8.17
C VAL A 176 2.39 -14.22 -8.98
N ASN A 177 1.15 -13.76 -9.12
CA ASN A 177 0.08 -14.54 -9.76
C ASN A 177 0.12 -14.50 -11.30
N ASP A 178 0.58 -13.40 -11.89
CA ASP A 178 0.69 -13.28 -13.35
C ASP A 178 1.86 -14.12 -13.91
N ASN A 179 2.73 -14.63 -13.03
CA ASN A 179 3.82 -15.51 -13.41
C ASN A 179 3.45 -16.99 -13.18
N PRO A 180 3.10 -17.75 -14.24
CA PRO A 180 2.66 -19.14 -14.09
C PRO A 180 3.77 -20.06 -13.52
N ARG A 181 5.05 -19.69 -13.68
CA ARG A 181 6.16 -20.45 -13.10
C ARG A 181 6.18 -20.32 -11.57
N LEU A 182 5.97 -19.11 -11.06
CA LEU A 182 5.92 -18.87 -9.61
C LEU A 182 4.69 -19.54 -8.99
N ILE A 183 3.54 -19.54 -9.67
CA ILE A 183 2.37 -20.32 -9.25
C ILE A 183 2.69 -21.81 -9.21
N ALA A 184 3.31 -22.36 -10.25
CA ALA A 184 3.67 -23.78 -10.31
C ALA A 184 4.62 -24.17 -9.18
N ASP A 185 5.63 -23.36 -8.89
CA ASP A 185 6.58 -23.60 -7.81
C ASP A 185 5.93 -23.45 -6.42
N MET A 186 5.04 -22.47 -6.25
CA MET A 186 4.23 -22.32 -5.04
C MET A 186 3.36 -23.56 -4.79
N ASN A 187 2.76 -24.13 -5.84
CA ASN A 187 1.98 -25.35 -5.75
C ASN A 187 2.84 -26.60 -5.49
N ARG A 188 4.06 -26.68 -6.04
CA ARG A 188 5.00 -27.77 -5.76
C ARG A 188 5.48 -27.79 -4.32
N GLY A 189 5.62 -26.61 -3.70
CA GLY A 189 6.03 -26.45 -2.31
C GLY A 189 4.91 -26.63 -1.29
N ARG A 190 3.65 -26.83 -1.72
CA ARG A 190 2.53 -27.06 -0.79
C ARG A 190 2.62 -28.46 -0.18
N PRO A 191 2.62 -28.59 1.16
CA PRO A 191 2.57 -29.91 1.78
C PRO A 191 1.27 -30.62 1.37
N PHE A 192 1.40 -31.89 0.98
CA PHE A 192 0.31 -32.74 0.48
C PHE A 192 -0.83 -32.91 1.50
N PHE A 193 -0.53 -32.68 2.78
CA PHE A 193 -1.48 -32.61 3.87
C PHE A 193 -1.36 -31.23 4.53
N ALA A 194 -2.46 -30.47 4.56
CA ALA A 194 -2.57 -29.33 5.46
C ALA A 194 -2.70 -29.88 6.89
N ALA A 195 -1.57 -30.17 7.54
CA ALA A 195 -1.55 -30.47 8.96
C ALA A 195 -1.73 -29.17 9.76
N THR A 196 -2.92 -28.57 9.68
CA THR A 196 -3.33 -27.54 10.63
C THR A 196 -4.51 -28.07 11.41
N VAL A 197 -4.20 -28.74 12.52
CA VAL A 197 -5.16 -28.85 13.61
C VAL A 197 -5.38 -27.43 14.12
N GLY A 198 -6.54 -26.84 13.79
CA GLY A 198 -7.04 -25.62 14.44
C GLY A 198 -6.91 -24.30 13.67
N SER A 199 -6.35 -24.24 12.45
CA SER A 199 -6.53 -23.01 11.65
C SER A 199 -7.84 -23.11 10.87
N HIS A 200 -8.89 -22.47 11.37
CA HIS A 200 -9.97 -22.04 10.50
C HIS A 200 -9.35 -21.12 9.44
N VAL A 201 -9.13 -21.65 8.24
CA VAL A 201 -8.96 -20.82 7.06
C VAL A 201 -10.35 -20.30 6.78
N GLU A 202 -10.68 -19.13 7.34
CA GLU A 202 -11.81 -18.39 6.80
C GLU A 202 -11.52 -18.20 5.31
N PRO A 203 -12.46 -18.60 4.42
CA PRO A 203 -12.32 -18.25 3.01
C PRO A 203 -12.09 -16.74 2.94
N PRO A 204 -11.24 -16.24 2.02
CA PRO A 204 -11.08 -14.81 1.86
C PRO A 204 -12.47 -14.22 1.75
N SER A 205 -12.84 -13.38 2.74
CA SER A 205 -14.12 -12.71 2.75
C SER A 205 -14.29 -12.10 1.37
N PRO A 206 -15.45 -12.29 0.71
CA PRO A 206 -15.70 -11.61 -0.55
C PRO A 206 -15.27 -10.15 -0.43
N GLN A 207 -14.40 -9.67 -1.34
CA GLN A 207 -14.05 -8.23 -1.40
C GLN A 207 -15.31 -7.36 -1.62
N HIS A 208 -16.40 -8.01 -2.00
CA HIS A 208 -17.72 -7.48 -2.23
C HIS A 208 -18.71 -8.22 -1.33
N ASP A 209 -19.30 -7.51 -0.37
CA ASP A 209 -20.46 -8.00 0.38
C ASP A 209 -21.60 -8.30 -0.62
N PRO A 210 -22.12 -9.55 -0.69
CA PRO A 210 -23.15 -9.92 -1.65
C PRO A 210 -24.48 -9.17 -1.46
N ASP A 211 -24.69 -8.56 -0.30
CA ASP A 211 -25.89 -7.77 0.01
C ASP A 211 -25.77 -6.31 -0.46
N VAL A 212 -24.61 -5.91 -1.00
CA VAL A 212 -24.36 -4.56 -1.51
C VAL A 212 -24.61 -4.53 -3.03
N PRO A 213 -25.56 -3.72 -3.53
CA PRO A 213 -25.92 -3.70 -4.96
C PRO A 213 -24.72 -3.49 -5.89
N ILE A 214 -24.64 -4.28 -6.97
CA ILE A 214 -23.55 -4.31 -7.96
C ILE A 214 -23.27 -2.94 -8.60
N HIS A 215 -24.24 -2.02 -8.60
CA HIS A 215 -24.05 -0.62 -9.04
C HIS A 215 -23.05 0.17 -8.17
N LEU A 216 -22.63 -0.38 -7.03
CA LEU A 216 -21.59 0.17 -6.18
C LEU A 216 -20.17 -0.35 -6.52
N ALA A 217 -20.06 -1.34 -7.42
CA ALA A 217 -18.78 -1.85 -7.92
C ALA A 217 -18.14 -0.83 -8.88
N SER A 218 -16.83 -0.67 -8.76
CA SER A 218 -15.98 0.19 -9.59
C SER A 218 -16.32 0.10 -11.10
N PRO A 219 -16.40 1.23 -11.84
CA PRO A 219 -16.50 1.22 -13.30
C PRO A 219 -15.18 0.82 -13.98
N VAL A 220 -14.10 0.60 -13.22
CA VAL A 220 -12.81 0.16 -13.76
C VAL A 220 -12.77 -1.36 -13.72
N GLY A 221 -13.06 -1.96 -14.87
CA GLY A 221 -12.98 -3.40 -15.13
C GLY A 221 -11.58 -3.99 -14.91
N ASN A 222 -11.60 -5.32 -14.73
CA ASN A 222 -10.51 -6.30 -14.77
C ASN A 222 -9.08 -5.79 -15.03
#